data_AF-A0A1G6A608-F1
#
_entry.id   AF-A0A1G6A608-F1
#
_cell.length_a   1.000
_cell.length_b   1.000
_cell.length_c   1.000
_cell.angle_alpha   90.00
_cell.angle_beta   90.00
_cell.angle_gamma   90.00
#
_symmetry.space_group_name_H-M   'P 1'
#
loop_
_entity.id
_entity.type
_entity.pdbx_description
1 polymer ?
#
loop_
_entity_poly.entity_id
_entity_poly.type
_entity_poly.pdbx_seq_one_letter_code
_entity_poly.pdbx_strand_id
1 'polypeptide(L)'
;MKNANGRKGLLAQIHIGRKALGLDDDSYRDMLEAATGKRSCADMRLGELVSICMRLEKIALAQGVELSKPKHPGKPANMDTDGKGPLLGKIEALLAEGKRPWSYAHGIAKRMYGSERVEWLTSRQLGSVVTALVKAQQKRKEAAA
;
A
#
# COMPACT_ATOMS: atom_id res chain seq x y z
N MET A 1 -12.30 6.62 -3.87
CA MET A 1 -11.33 5.48 -3.97
C MET A 1 -12.04 4.12 -3.74
N LYS A 2 -11.55 2.97 -4.26
CA LYS A 2 -12.13 1.63 -3.93
C LYS A 2 -11.74 1.23 -2.50
N ASN A 3 -12.70 1.20 -1.58
CA ASN A 3 -12.54 0.98 -0.12
C ASN A 3 -12.16 -0.47 0.29
N ALA A 4 -11.45 -1.22 -0.55
CA ALA A 4 -11.05 -2.60 -0.28
C ALA A 4 -9.76 -2.72 0.56
N ASN A 5 -9.45 -1.72 1.38
CA ASN A 5 -8.25 -1.68 2.21
C ASN A 5 -8.61 -2.13 3.64
N GLY A 6 -7.96 -3.17 4.15
CA GLY A 6 -8.09 -3.58 5.55
C GLY A 6 -7.71 -2.44 6.52
N ARG A 7 -8.02 -2.58 7.81
CA ARG A 7 -7.86 -1.55 8.86
C ARG A 7 -6.61 -0.68 8.72
N LYS A 8 -5.43 -1.30 8.52
CA LYS A 8 -4.14 -0.59 8.37
C LYS A 8 -4.13 0.42 7.21
N GLY A 9 -4.75 0.07 6.08
CA GLY A 9 -4.84 0.96 4.92
C GLY A 9 -5.80 2.12 5.14
N LEU A 10 -6.90 1.91 5.88
CA LEU A 10 -7.80 2.99 6.28
C LEU A 10 -7.09 3.97 7.22
N LEU A 11 -6.39 3.48 8.24
CA LEU A 11 -5.59 4.33 9.13
C LEU A 11 -4.56 5.15 8.35
N ALA A 12 -3.86 4.54 7.40
CA ALA A 12 -2.91 5.25 6.55
C ALA A 12 -3.57 6.37 5.74
N GLN A 13 -4.75 6.13 5.16
CA GLN A 13 -5.51 7.16 4.45
C GLN A 13 -5.94 8.31 5.36
N ILE A 14 -6.38 8.00 6.57
CA ILE A 14 -6.79 9.02 7.56
C ILE A 14 -5.58 9.91 7.91
N HIS A 15 -4.42 9.33 8.18
CA HIS A 15 -3.21 10.11 8.48
C HIS A 15 -2.73 10.94 7.29
N ILE A 16 -2.85 10.43 6.06
CA ILE A 16 -2.55 11.22 4.85
C ILE A 16 -3.54 12.38 4.70
N GLY A 17 -4.84 12.12 4.86
CA GLY A 17 -5.88 13.14 4.81
C GLY A 17 -5.64 14.24 5.84
N ARG A 18 -5.38 13.85 7.10
CA ARG A 18 -5.02 14.77 8.18
C ARG A 18 -3.84 15.67 7.79
N LYS A 19 -2.75 15.07 7.28
CA LYS A 19 -1.55 15.81 6.88
C LYS A 19 -1.80 16.73 5.69
N ALA A 20 -2.53 16.26 4.68
CA ALA A 20 -2.83 17.02 3.47
C ALA A 20 -3.71 18.24 3.75
N LEU A 21 -4.64 18.11 4.70
CA LEU A 21 -5.53 19.18 5.14
C LEU A 21 -4.91 20.11 6.21
N GLY A 22 -3.68 19.82 6.66
CA GLY A 22 -3.01 20.63 7.67
C GLY A 22 -3.71 20.63 9.05
N LEU A 23 -4.47 19.58 9.38
CA LEU A 23 -5.20 19.52 10.64
C LEU A 23 -4.23 19.28 11.82
N ASP A 24 -4.25 20.20 12.78
CA ASP A 24 -3.57 20.04 14.07
C ASP A 24 -4.19 18.89 14.89
N ASP A 25 -3.53 18.51 15.98
CA ASP A 25 -3.92 17.34 16.78
C ASP A 25 -5.32 17.50 17.42
N ASP A 26 -5.67 18.70 17.87
CA ASP A 26 -6.94 18.97 18.54
C ASP A 26 -8.09 19.08 17.53
N SER A 27 -7.93 19.86 16.46
CA SER A 27 -8.92 19.93 15.37
C SER A 27 -9.20 18.55 14.77
N TYR A 28 -8.16 17.72 14.65
CA TYR A 28 -8.32 16.35 14.19
C TYR A 28 -9.12 15.49 15.18
N ARG A 29 -8.80 15.54 16.48
CA ARG A 29 -9.53 14.79 17.52
C ARG A 29 -10.99 15.21 17.62
N ASP A 30 -11.27 16.50 17.51
CA ASP A 30 -12.63 17.03 17.55
C ASP A 30 -13.44 16.62 16.31
N MET A 31 -12.80 16.57 15.13
CA MET A 31 -13.41 16.01 13.92
C MET A 31 -13.75 14.53 14.09
N LEU A 32 -12.85 13.74 14.70
CA LEU A 32 -13.10 12.32 14.98
C LEU A 32 -14.27 12.14 15.96
N GLU A 33 -14.30 12.94 17.03
CA GLU A 33 -15.35 12.91 18.04
C GLU A 33 -16.70 13.31 17.47
N ALA A 34 -16.76 14.40 16.70
CA ALA A 34 -17.99 14.85 16.04
C ALA A 34 -18.55 13.84 15.03
N ALA A 35 -17.71 12.99 14.44
CA ALA A 35 -18.12 12.00 13.45
C ALA A 35 -18.43 10.62 14.04
N THR A 36 -17.81 10.24 15.15
CA THR A 36 -17.86 8.86 15.69
C THR A 36 -18.05 8.76 17.19
N GLY A 37 -18.05 9.88 17.91
CA GLY A 37 -18.05 9.94 19.38
C GLY A 37 -16.73 9.51 20.02
N LYS A 38 -15.67 9.28 19.23
CA LYS A 38 -14.37 8.80 19.70
C LYS A 38 -13.25 9.74 19.29
N ARG A 39 -12.31 9.99 20.21
CA ARG A 39 -11.15 10.86 19.95
C ARG A 39 -9.94 10.13 19.34
N SER A 40 -10.03 8.81 19.16
CA SER A 40 -8.92 8.00 18.65
C SER A 40 -9.39 6.99 17.61
N CYS A 41 -8.63 6.86 16.52
CA CYS A 41 -8.85 5.82 15.53
C CYS A 41 -8.54 4.41 16.05
N ALA A 42 -7.80 4.29 17.16
CA ALA A 42 -7.51 3.00 17.78
C ALA A 42 -8.79 2.30 18.25
N ASP A 43 -9.78 3.07 18.71
CA ASP A 43 -11.05 2.58 19.28
C ASP A 43 -12.16 2.45 18.23
N MET A 44 -11.87 2.83 16.98
CA MET A 44 -12.85 2.81 15.89
C MET A 44 -12.98 1.43 15.25
N ARG A 45 -14.19 1.07 14.83
CA ARG A 45 -14.52 -0.10 13.99
C ARG A 45 -14.23 0.20 12.52
N LEU A 46 -14.18 -0.84 11.68
CA LEU A 46 -13.92 -0.68 10.24
C LEU A 46 -14.90 0.29 9.56
N GLY A 47 -16.19 0.20 9.87
CA GLY A 47 -17.21 1.10 9.30
C GLY A 47 -16.95 2.57 9.67
N GLU A 48 -16.63 2.83 10.94
CA GLU A 48 -16.31 4.18 11.43
C GLU A 48 -15.06 4.75 10.73
N LEU A 49 -14.02 3.93 10.55
CA LEU A 49 -12.82 4.34 9.80
C LEU A 49 -13.13 4.68 8.33
N VAL A 50 -14.01 3.91 7.69
CA VAL A 50 -14.46 4.21 6.32
C VAL A 50 -15.20 5.56 6.27
N SER A 51 -16.08 5.83 7.23
CA SER A 51 -16.79 7.12 7.34
C SER A 51 -15.83 8.29 7.51
N ILE A 52 -14.79 8.16 8.33
CA ILE A 52 -13.76 9.20 8.49
C ILE A 52 -12.99 9.41 7.17
N CYS A 53 -12.57 8.35 6.49
CA CYS A 53 -11.91 8.48 5.18
C CYS A 53 -12.78 9.25 4.18
N MET A 54 -14.08 8.92 4.08
CA MET A 54 -15.01 9.61 3.19
C MET A 54 -15.18 11.08 3.56
N ARG A 55 -15.22 11.41 4.86
CA ARG A 55 -15.31 12.79 5.33
C ARG A 55 -14.07 13.59 4.95
N LEU A 56 -12.88 13.04 5.15
CA LEU A 56 -11.61 13.66 4.75
C LEU A 56 -11.53 13.85 3.23
N GLU A 57 -11.97 12.87 2.43
CA GLU A 57 -12.04 12.98 0.97
C GLU A 57 -12.99 14.11 0.54
N LYS A 58 -14.14 14.24 1.20
CA LYS A 58 -15.10 15.32 0.93
C LYS A 58 -14.53 16.71 1.27
N ILE A 59 -13.85 16.85 2.41
CA ILE A 59 -13.22 18.11 2.81
C ILE A 59 -12.10 18.48 1.82
N ALA A 60 -11.25 17.51 1.48
CA ALA A 60 -10.17 17.71 0.52
C ALA A 60 -10.69 18.13 -0.85
N LEU A 61 -11.76 17.49 -1.35
CA LEU A 61 -12.41 17.89 -2.59
C LEU A 61 -12.96 19.32 -2.53
N ALA A 62 -13.60 19.69 -1.43
CA ALA A 62 -14.14 21.04 -1.25
C ALA A 62 -13.03 22.11 -1.18
N GLN A 63 -11.84 21.75 -0.70
CA GLN A 63 -10.67 22.64 -0.62
C GLN A 63 -9.75 22.55 -1.86
N GLY A 64 -10.08 21.71 -2.85
CA GLY A 64 -9.21 21.48 -4.01
C GLY A 64 -7.88 20.80 -3.67
N VAL A 65 -7.79 20.11 -2.52
CA VAL A 65 -6.58 19.41 -2.07
C VAL A 65 -6.58 17.99 -2.59
N GLU A 66 -5.53 17.58 -3.31
CA GLU A 66 -5.35 16.19 -3.72
C GLU A 66 -4.80 15.32 -2.59
N LEU A 67 -5.55 14.27 -2.23
CA LEU A 67 -5.07 13.27 -1.27
C LEU A 67 -4.15 12.26 -1.95
N SER A 68 -2.88 12.25 -1.53
CA SER A 68 -1.90 11.26 -2.00
C SER A 68 -2.34 9.83 -1.69
N LYS A 69 -2.02 8.88 -2.58
CA LYS A 69 -2.28 7.46 -2.34
C LYS A 69 -1.34 6.92 -1.24
N PRO A 70 -1.81 6.00 -0.37
CA PRO A 70 -0.92 5.31 0.57
C PRO A 70 0.22 4.64 -0.18
N LYS A 71 1.47 4.91 0.24
CA LYS A 71 2.63 4.23 -0.32
C LYS A 71 2.53 2.74 0.02
N HIS A 72 2.84 1.87 -0.96
CA HIS A 72 2.88 0.43 -0.72
C HIS A 72 4.00 0.11 0.27
N PRO A 73 3.68 -0.47 1.46
CA PRO A 73 4.70 -0.78 2.44
C PRO A 73 5.69 -1.82 1.87
N GLY A 74 6.98 -1.52 2.00
CA GLY A 74 8.06 -2.36 1.48
C GLY A 74 8.39 -2.17 0.00
N LYS A 75 7.81 -1.17 -0.69
CA LYS A 75 8.25 -0.83 -2.05
C LYS A 75 9.74 -0.41 -2.03
N PRO A 76 10.57 -0.95 -2.93
CA PRO A 76 11.95 -0.52 -3.08
C PRO A 76 12.10 0.98 -3.26
N ALA A 77 13.08 1.58 -2.56
CA ALA A 77 13.40 2.99 -2.73
C ALA A 77 14.15 3.25 -4.05
N ASN A 78 14.98 2.28 -4.48
CA ASN A 78 15.83 2.39 -5.66
C ASN A 78 15.17 1.71 -6.86
N MET A 79 14.04 2.26 -7.30
CA MET A 79 13.34 1.70 -8.46
C MET A 79 14.13 1.88 -9.76
N ASP A 80 14.92 2.95 -9.93
CA ASP A 80 15.52 3.28 -11.23
C ASP A 80 17.05 3.15 -11.30
N THR A 81 17.68 2.50 -10.32
CA THR A 81 19.14 2.29 -10.33
C THR A 81 19.56 1.10 -11.19
N ASP A 82 20.70 1.24 -11.88
CA ASP A 82 21.44 0.15 -12.55
C ASP A 82 20.63 -0.67 -13.57
N GLY A 83 19.67 -0.05 -14.26
CA GLY A 83 18.84 -0.74 -15.27
C GLY A 83 17.86 -1.77 -14.69
N LYS A 84 17.64 -1.77 -13.36
CA LYS A 84 16.74 -2.71 -12.66
C LYS A 84 15.27 -2.28 -12.69
N GLY A 85 14.98 -1.02 -13.03
CA GLY A 85 13.63 -0.45 -12.96
C GLY A 85 12.56 -1.15 -13.78
N PRO A 86 12.82 -1.57 -15.03
CA PRO A 86 11.84 -2.34 -15.79
C PRO A 86 11.46 -3.67 -15.10
N LEU A 87 12.43 -4.34 -14.46
CA LEU A 87 12.20 -5.59 -13.75
C LEU A 87 11.46 -5.37 -12.43
N LEU A 88 11.86 -4.34 -11.66
CA LEU A 88 11.17 -3.98 -10.42
C LEU A 88 9.73 -3.52 -10.68
N GLY A 89 9.49 -2.75 -11.74
CA GLY A 89 8.15 -2.36 -12.19
C GLY A 89 7.30 -3.57 -12.61
N LYS A 90 7.90 -4.55 -13.30
CA LYS A 90 7.22 -5.81 -13.62
C LYS A 90 6.88 -6.63 -12.39
N ILE A 91 7.76 -6.68 -11.38
CA ILE A 91 7.47 -7.29 -10.08
C ILE A 91 6.29 -6.58 -9.42
N GLU A 92 6.28 -5.25 -9.39
CA GLU A 92 5.18 -4.45 -8.82
C GLU A 92 3.84 -4.78 -9.49
N ALA A 93 3.80 -4.82 -10.83
CA ALA A 93 2.60 -5.15 -11.59
C ALA A 93 2.08 -6.57 -11.27
N LEU A 94 2.98 -7.57 -11.23
CA LEU A 94 2.62 -8.95 -10.88
C LEU A 94 2.09 -9.08 -9.45
N LEU A 95 2.68 -8.34 -8.51
CA LEU A 95 2.21 -8.28 -7.12
C LEU A 95 0.83 -7.62 -7.04
N ALA A 96 0.61 -6.52 -7.76
CA ALA A 96 -0.68 -5.83 -7.82
C ALA A 96 -1.80 -6.71 -8.40
N GLU A 97 -1.55 -7.38 -9.54
CA GLU A 97 -2.49 -8.35 -10.12
C GLU A 97 -2.81 -9.49 -9.14
N GLY A 98 -1.80 -9.95 -8.40
CA GLY A 98 -1.93 -11.00 -7.39
C GLY A 98 -2.60 -10.58 -6.09
N LYS A 99 -2.81 -9.28 -5.87
CA LYS A 99 -3.15 -8.66 -4.57
C LYS A 99 -2.15 -9.04 -3.46
N ARG A 100 -0.85 -9.08 -3.79
CA ARG A 100 0.23 -9.46 -2.87
C ARG A 100 1.10 -8.27 -2.50
N PRO A 101 1.60 -8.19 -1.25
CA PRO A 101 2.54 -7.17 -0.83
C PRO A 101 3.97 -7.43 -1.32
N TRP A 102 4.82 -6.41 -1.30
CA TRP A 102 6.26 -6.50 -1.60
C TRP A 102 7.01 -7.53 -0.73
N SER A 103 6.55 -7.76 0.50
CA SER A 103 7.11 -8.81 1.38
C SER A 103 7.06 -10.20 0.74
N TYR A 104 6.10 -10.46 -0.15
CA TYR A 104 6.06 -11.71 -0.90
C TYR A 104 7.23 -11.85 -1.87
N ALA A 105 7.53 -10.78 -2.62
CA ALA A 105 8.68 -10.76 -3.52
C ALA A 105 10.01 -10.82 -2.74
N HIS A 106 10.12 -10.14 -1.60
CA HIS A 106 11.26 -10.27 -0.68
C HIS A 106 11.44 -11.70 -0.17
N GLY A 107 10.35 -12.39 0.19
CA GLY A 107 10.41 -13.80 0.60
C GLY A 107 10.86 -14.75 -0.52
N ILE A 108 10.61 -14.40 -1.79
CA ILE A 108 11.17 -15.14 -2.94
C ILE A 108 12.66 -14.87 -3.07
N ALA A 109 13.08 -13.60 -3.01
CA ALA A 109 14.50 -13.22 -3.04
C ALA A 109 15.31 -13.92 -1.94
N LYS A 110 14.76 -13.98 -0.71
CA LYS A 110 15.38 -14.66 0.42
C LYS A 110 15.54 -16.16 0.18
N ARG A 111 14.51 -16.83 -0.36
CA ARG A 111 14.56 -18.28 -0.65
C ARG A 111 15.51 -18.63 -1.80
N MET A 112 15.60 -17.79 -2.83
CA MET A 112 16.42 -18.08 -4.00
C MET A 112 17.89 -17.67 -3.82
N TYR A 113 18.14 -16.57 -3.10
CA TYR A 113 19.45 -15.92 -3.08
C TYR A 113 19.90 -15.48 -1.69
N GLY A 114 19.13 -15.75 -0.63
CA GLY A 114 19.45 -15.28 0.73
C GLY A 114 19.33 -13.76 0.92
N SER A 115 18.86 -13.02 -0.08
CA SER A 115 18.71 -11.56 0.02
C SER A 115 17.38 -11.17 0.63
N GLU A 116 17.41 -10.39 1.72
CA GLU A 116 16.20 -9.88 2.38
C GLU A 116 15.41 -8.89 1.51
N ARG A 117 16.06 -8.22 0.55
CA ARG A 117 15.42 -7.21 -0.30
C ARG A 117 15.70 -7.48 -1.78
N VAL A 118 14.68 -7.27 -2.61
CA VAL A 118 14.77 -7.46 -4.07
C VAL A 118 15.65 -6.40 -4.73
N GLU A 119 15.75 -5.20 -4.16
CA GLU A 119 16.56 -4.10 -4.69
C GLU A 119 18.08 -4.38 -4.65
N TRP A 120 18.51 -5.26 -3.74
CA TRP A 120 19.90 -5.70 -3.63
C TRP A 120 20.28 -6.74 -4.67
N LEU A 121 19.31 -7.34 -5.36
CA LEU A 121 19.57 -8.32 -6.41
C LEU A 121 20.10 -7.65 -7.67
N THR A 122 20.92 -8.39 -8.41
CA THR A 122 21.33 -8.02 -9.76
C THR A 122 20.16 -8.14 -10.75
N SER A 123 20.26 -7.49 -11.92
CA SER A 123 19.22 -7.57 -12.96
C SER A 123 18.93 -9.02 -13.39
N ARG A 124 19.96 -9.88 -13.44
CA ARG A 124 19.79 -11.30 -13.74
C ARG A 124 18.96 -12.03 -12.68
N GLN A 125 19.28 -11.81 -11.40
CA GLN A 125 18.54 -12.41 -10.27
C GLN A 125 17.10 -11.88 -10.19
N LEU A 126 16.88 -10.60 -10.45
CA LEU A 126 15.54 -10.01 -10.56
C LEU A 126 14.71 -10.68 -11.66
N GLY A 127 15.31 -10.98 -12.80
CA GLY A 127 14.66 -11.73 -13.88
C GLY A 127 14.16 -13.09 -13.41
N SER A 128 14.94 -13.82 -12.62
CA SER A 128 14.53 -15.10 -12.05
C SER A 128 13.40 -14.96 -11.02
N VAL A 129 13.40 -13.89 -10.21
CA VAL A 129 12.28 -13.57 -9.28
C VAL A 129 10.99 -13.28 -10.07
N VAL A 130 11.07 -12.54 -11.18
CA VAL A 130 9.94 -12.31 -12.09
C VAL A 130 9.39 -13.64 -12.61
N THR A 131 10.25 -14.53 -13.11
CA THR A 131 9.83 -15.85 -13.59
C THR A 131 9.14 -16.67 -12.49
N ALA A 132 9.68 -16.65 -11.26
CA ALA A 132 9.07 -17.34 -10.13
C ALA A 132 7.67 -16.78 -9.80
N LEU A 133 7.49 -15.46 -9.82
CA LEU A 133 6.19 -14.82 -9.62
C LEU A 133 5.18 -15.19 -10.70
N VAL A 134 5.59 -15.18 -11.97
CA VAL A 134 4.72 -15.59 -13.09
C VAL A 134 4.28 -17.05 -12.95
N LYS A 135 5.22 -17.97 -12.66
CA LYS A 135 4.88 -19.39 -12.42
C LYS A 135 3.93 -19.57 -11.24
N ALA A 136 4.14 -18.82 -10.15
CA ALA A 136 3.26 -18.87 -8.98
C ALA A 136 1.84 -18.34 -9.29
N GLN A 137 1.71 -17.33 -10.15
CA GLN A 137 0.42 -16.82 -10.60
C GLN A 137 -0.29 -17.82 -11.52
N GLN A 138 0.44 -18.42 -12.46
CA GLN A 138 -0.11 -19.40 -13.39
C GLN A 138 -0.70 -20.61 -12.65
N LYS A 139 0.07 -21.20 -11.73
CA LYS A 139 -0.42 -22.31 -10.89
C LYS A 139 -1.69 -21.96 -10.10
N ARG A 140 -1.83 -20.69 -9.68
CA ARG A 140 -3.04 -20.23 -8.98
C ARG A 140 -4.23 -20.08 -9.93
N LYS A 141 -4.00 -19.60 -11.15
CA LYS A 141 -5.04 -19.50 -12.17
C LYS A 141 -5.55 -20.89 -12.56
N GLU A 142 -4.66 -21.86 -12.71
CA GLU A 142 -4.99 -23.25 -12.97
C GLU A 142 -5.76 -23.90 -11.81
N ALA A 143 -5.35 -23.65 -10.55
CA ALA A 143 -6.05 -24.19 -9.39
C ALA A 143 -7.40 -23.51 -9.09
N ALA A 144 -7.70 -22.38 -9.73
CA ALA A 144 -8.95 -21.64 -9.58
C ALA A 144 -9.91 -21.82 -10.78
N ALA A 145 -9.48 -22.55 -11.81
CA ALA A 145 -10.27 -22.96 -12.96
C ALA A 145 -10.82 -24.37 -12.73
#